data_AF-A0AAD7RCC7-F1
#
_entry.id   AF-A0AAD7RCC7-F1
#
_cell.length_a   1.000
_cell.length_b   1.000
_cell.length_c   1.000
_cell.angle_alpha   90.00
_cell.angle_beta   90.00
_cell.angle_gamma   90.00
#
_symmetry.space_group_name_H-M   'P 1'
#
loop_
_entity.id
_entity.type
_entity.pdbx_description
1 polymer ?
#
loop_
_entity_poly.entity_id
_entity_poly.type
_entity_poly.pdbx_seq_one_letter_code
_entity_poly.pdbx_strand_id
1 'polypeptide(L)' 'MEDDSEFLCGVVEGFYGRPWSIEQRKVLFQWMRRWGLNTYLYGPKDDLKHRLLWREVYSPEEEGHRVLQSV' A
#
# COMPACT_ATOMS: atom_id res chain seq x y z
N MET A 1 10.15 -5.86 28.37
CA MET A 1 9.91 -4.78 27.40
C MET A 1 8.82 -5.32 26.52
N GLU A 2 7.59 -4.85 26.72
CA GLU A 2 6.48 -5.20 25.82
C GLU A 2 6.89 -4.76 24.42
N ASP A 3 6.79 -5.69 23.48
CA ASP A 3 7.07 -5.44 22.08
C ASP A 3 5.92 -4.55 21.58
N ASP A 4 6.15 -3.23 21.51
CA ASP A 4 5.23 -2.23 20.91
C ASP A 4 4.92 -2.53 19.41
N SER A 5 5.39 -3.67 18.88
CA SER A 5 5.14 -4.17 17.53
C SER A 5 3.69 -4.59 17.25
N GLU A 6 2.83 -4.69 18.28
CA GLU A 6 1.41 -5.04 18.08
C GLU A 6 0.59 -3.90 17.45
N PHE A 7 0.98 -2.64 17.63
CA PHE A 7 0.16 -1.53 17.15
C PHE A 7 0.42 -1.23 15.66
N LEU A 8 -0.55 -1.61 14.81
CA LEU A 8 -0.53 -1.28 13.40
C LEU A 8 -0.76 0.22 13.19
N CYS A 9 0.32 0.94 12.86
CA CYS A 9 0.32 2.37 12.63
C CYS A 9 0.95 2.70 11.27
N GLY A 10 0.22 3.43 10.44
CA GLY A 10 0.76 3.95 9.19
C GLY A 10 -0.30 4.49 8.26
N VAL A 11 -0.22 4.16 6.96
CA VAL A 11 -0.93 4.89 5.91
C VAL A 11 -1.83 3.97 5.10
N VAL A 12 -3.04 4.44 4.81
CA VAL A 12 -4.00 3.77 3.92
C VAL A 12 -4.16 4.55 2.62
N GLU A 13 -3.83 3.94 1.48
CA GLU A 13 -4.13 4.49 0.15
C GLU A 13 -5.60 4.17 -0.19
N GLY A 14 -6.54 4.86 0.47
CA GLY A 14 -7.97 4.51 0.43
C GLY A 14 -8.88 5.46 -0.34
N PHE A 15 -8.32 6.48 -1.00
CA PHE A 15 -9.06 7.57 -1.65
C PHE A 15 -9.57 7.22 -3.06
N TYR A 16 -10.49 8.04 -3.56
CA TYR A 16 -10.92 8.08 -4.97
C TYR A 16 -10.00 8.99 -5.78
N GLY A 17 -9.80 8.68 -7.06
CA GLY A 17 -8.87 9.36 -7.95
C GLY A 17 -7.68 8.48 -8.34
N ARG A 18 -6.73 9.10 -9.04
CA ARG A 18 -5.56 8.41 -9.58
C ARG A 18 -4.72 7.79 -8.44
N PRO A 19 -4.48 6.47 -8.45
CA PRO A 19 -3.60 5.81 -7.48
C PRO A 19 -2.18 6.40 -7.52
N TRP A 20 -1.45 6.26 -6.42
CA TRP A 20 -0.05 6.69 -6.37
C TRP A 20 0.82 5.89 -7.35
N SER A 21 1.83 6.55 -7.92
CA SER A 21 2.86 5.85 -8.68
C SER A 21 3.77 5.03 -7.75
N ILE A 22 4.50 4.07 -8.32
CA ILE A 22 5.46 3.26 -7.57
C ILE A 22 6.52 4.14 -6.89
N GLU A 23 7.00 5.17 -7.57
CA GLU A 23 8.01 6.11 -7.07
C GLU A 23 7.48 6.89 -5.86
N GLN A 24 6.22 7.34 -5.92
CA GLN A 24 5.56 8.02 -4.80
C GLN A 24 5.42 7.10 -3.59
N ARG A 25 5.02 5.83 -3.81
CA ARG A 25 4.93 4.82 -2.74
C ARG A 25 6.31 4.52 -2.12
N LYS A 26 7.37 4.43 -2.94
CA LYS A 26 8.74 4.24 -2.44
C LYS A 26 9.18 5.39 -1.52
N VAL A 27 8.89 6.64 -1.89
CA VAL A 27 9.18 7.81 -1.05
C VAL A 27 8.37 7.75 0.25
N LEU A 28 7.09 7.38 0.17
CA LEU A 28 6.24 7.18 1.34
C LEU A 28 6.84 6.14 2.31
N PHE A 29 7.31 4.99 1.82
CA PHE A 29 7.93 3.97 2.65
C PHE A 29 9.21 4.45 3.34
N GLN A 30 10.01 5.27 2.66
CA GLN A 30 11.19 5.89 3.28
C GLN A 30 10.80 6.81 4.45
N TRP A 31 9.73 7.59 4.30
CA TRP A 31 9.22 8.45 5.36
C TRP A 31 8.56 7.66 6.50
N MET A 32 7.77 6.64 6.18
CA MET A 32 7.18 5.74 7.16
C MET A 32 8.25 5.10 8.04
N ARG A 33 9.31 4.57 7.42
CA ARG A 33 10.45 4.02 8.15
C ARG A 33 11.15 5.07 9.01
N ARG A 34 11.30 6.30 8.52
CA ARG A 34 11.89 7.41 9.29
C ARG A 34 11.04 7.80 10.50
N TRP A 35 9.72 7.68 10.41
CA TRP A 35 8.77 8.03 11.47
C TRP A 35 8.38 6.85 12.37
N GLY A 36 8.92 5.65 12.14
CA GLY A 36 8.57 4.45 12.91
C GLY A 36 7.18 3.90 12.60
N LEU A 37 6.59 4.25 11.46
CA LEU A 37 5.34 3.66 10.98
C LEU A 37 5.62 2.29 10.36
N ASN A 38 4.76 1.32 10.65
CA ASN A 38 4.96 -0.09 10.31
C ASN A 38 3.94 -0.63 9.30
N THR A 39 2.85 0.10 9.01
CA THR A 39 1.73 -0.44 8.22
C THR A 39 1.40 0.42 7.02
N TYR A 40 1.39 -0.18 5.83
CA TYR A 40 0.82 0.43 4.62
C TYR A 40 -0.31 -0.43 4.08
N LEU A 41 -1.51 0.15 3.98
CA LEU A 41 -2.70 -0.52 3.48
C LEU A 41 -3.00 -0.06 2.05
N TYR A 42 -2.82 -0.98 1.10
CA TYR A 42 -3.17 -0.79 -0.29
C TYR A 42 -4.67 -0.99 -0.52
N GLY A 43 -5.41 0.09 -0.82
CA GLY A 43 -6.82 -0.03 -1.20
C GLY A 43 -7.39 1.13 -2.03
N PRO A 44 -6.72 1.53 -3.13
CA PRO A 44 -7.16 2.63 -3.97
C PRO A 44 -8.51 2.30 -4.59
N LYS A 45 -9.49 3.23 -4.50
CA LYS A 45 -10.88 2.95 -4.89
C LYS A 45 -11.09 2.84 -6.40
N ASP A 46 -10.17 3.41 -7.17
CA ASP A 46 -10.21 3.45 -8.63
C ASP A 46 -9.38 2.31 -9.27
N ASP A 47 -8.72 1.45 -8.48
CA ASP A 47 -8.21 0.19 -9.01
C ASP A 47 -9.39 -0.78 -9.21
N LEU A 48 -9.74 -1.01 -10.49
CA LEU A 48 -10.85 -1.87 -10.88
C LEU A 48 -10.69 -3.29 -10.33
N LYS A 49 -9.48 -3.86 -10.39
CA LYS A 49 -9.23 -5.22 -9.90
C LYS A 49 -9.14 -5.28 -8.37
N HIS A 50 -9.02 -4.14 -7.69
CA HIS A 50 -9.16 -4.07 -6.24
C HIS A 50 -10.63 -4.02 -5.79
N ARG A 51 -11.55 -3.54 -6.66
CA ARG A 51 -12.96 -3.29 -6.29
C ARG A 51 -13.97 -4.04 -7.16
N LEU A 52 -14.09 -3.64 -8.42
CA LEU A 52 -15.15 -4.11 -9.32
C LEU A 52 -14.86 -5.50 -9.88
N LEU A 53 -13.61 -5.73 -10.29
CA LEU A 53 -13.10 -6.93 -10.94
C LEU A 53 -12.24 -7.76 -9.98
N TRP A 54 -12.61 -7.80 -8.69
CA TRP A 54 -11.81 -8.45 -7.64
C TRP A 54 -11.54 -9.94 -7.84
N ARG A 55 -12.33 -10.60 -8.69
CA ARG A 55 -12.16 -12.00 -9.06
C ARG A 55 -11.13 -12.22 -10.17
N GLU A 56 -10.76 -11.15 -10.88
CA GLU A 56 -9.76 -11.22 -11.94
C GLU A 56 -8.35 -11.18 -11.36
N VAL A 57 -7.48 -12.03 -11.89
CA VAL A 57 -6.08 -12.05 -11.51
C VAL A 57 -5.38 -10.83 -12.13
N TYR A 58 -4.43 -10.27 -11.40
CA TYR A 58 -3.56 -9.23 -11.91
C TYR A 58 -2.68 -9.80 -13.03
N SER A 59 -2.47 -9.02 -14.09
CA SER A 59 -1.49 -9.38 -15.10
C SER A 59 -0.08 -9.20 -14.52
N PRO A 60 0.95 -9.86 -15.08
CA PRO A 60 2.33 -9.69 -14.64
C PRO A 60 2.82 -8.22 -14.68
N GLU A 61 2.27 -7.42 -15.60
CA GLU A 61 2.56 -5.99 -15.72
C GLU A 61 1.94 -5.19 -14.56
N GLU A 62 0.71 -5.53 -14.15
CA GLU A 62 0.02 -4.86 -13.05
C GLU A 62 0.52 -5.31 -11.67
N GLU A 63 1.05 -6.53 -11.54
CA GLU A 63 1.71 -7.01 -10.31
C GLU A 63 2.92 -6.16 -9.94
N GLY A 64 3.70 -5.70 -10.92
CA GLY A 64 4.82 -4.78 -10.70
C GLY A 64 4.41 -3.46 -10.04
N HIS A 65 3.14 -3.07 -10.14
CA HIS A 65 2.58 -1.87 -9.53
C HIS A 65 2.13 -2.09 -8.08
N ARG A 66 2.05 -3.35 -7.62
CA ARG A 66 1.61 -3.75 -6.28
C ARG A 66 2.82 -4.03 -5.41
N VAL A 67 3.35 -2.97 -4.79
CA VAL A 67 4.39 -3.12 -3.77
C VAL A 67 3.73 -3.59 -2.46
N LEU A 68 3.52 -4.89 -2.31
CA LEU A 68 3.36 -5.48 -0.97
C LEU A 68 4.76 -5.69 -0.40
N GLN A 69 5.26 -4.71 0.35
CA GLN A 69 6.42 -4.89 1.20
C GLN A 69 6.01 -4.59 2.63
N SER A 70 6.17 -5.58 3.51
CA SER A 70 6.31 -5.34 4.94
C SER A 70 7.53 -4.43 5.12
N VAL A 71 7.35 -3.28 5.75
CA VAL A 71 8.42 -2.32 6.06
C VAL A 71 9.20 -2.80 7.28
#